data_AF-A0A3D2SRZ2-F1
#
_entry.id   AF-A0A3D2SRZ2-F1
#
_cell.length_a   1.000
_cell.length_b   1.000
_cell.length_c   1.000
_cell.angle_alpha   90.00
_cell.angle_beta   90.00
_cell.angle_gamma   90.00
#
_symmetry.space_group_name_H-M   'P 1'
#
loop_
_entity.id
_entity.type
_entity.pdbx_description
1 polymer ?
#
loop_
_entity_poly.entity_id
_entity_poly.type
_entity_poly.pdbx_seq_one_letter_code
_entity_poly.pdbx_strand_id
1 'polypeptide(L)'
;MQLHETESTSSTTQDYVRWFRHSAPYINAHRNKTFVLMFGGEAVQHPNFQHIIHDIALLHSLGIRLILVHGARPQINQNLQEKQIQTPIHLHRRVTTRESLSCVMNAVGSIRLEIEA
;
A
#
# COMPACT_ATOMS: atom_id res chain seq x y z
N MET A 1 8.69 15.61 -50.75
CA MET A 1 9.53 15.37 -49.55
C MET A 1 8.60 15.35 -48.35
N GLN A 2 8.00 14.20 -48.05
CA GLN A 2 7.29 13.88 -46.82
C GLN A 2 6.87 12.40 -46.86
N LEU A 3 6.58 11.84 -45.68
CA LEU A 3 6.19 10.46 -45.33
C LEU A 3 7.35 9.60 -44.78
N HIS A 4 7.74 9.87 -43.53
CA HIS A 4 8.53 8.95 -42.70
C HIS A 4 8.09 8.95 -41.22
N GLU A 5 6.80 9.11 -40.94
CA GLU A 5 6.27 9.20 -39.56
C GLU A 5 5.35 8.06 -39.14
N THR A 6 5.12 7.02 -39.96
CA THR A 6 4.05 6.03 -39.69
C THR A 6 4.53 4.67 -39.14
N GLU A 7 5.83 4.36 -39.18
CA GLU A 7 6.31 3.00 -38.81
C GLU A 7 6.64 2.78 -37.32
N SER A 8 6.86 3.83 -36.51
CA SER A 8 7.31 3.68 -35.12
C SER A 8 6.20 3.32 -34.11
N THR A 9 4.93 3.63 -34.41
CA THR A 9 3.82 3.46 -33.46
C THR A 9 3.27 2.02 -33.42
N SER A 10 3.44 1.24 -34.51
CA SER A 10 2.85 -0.09 -34.63
C SER A 10 3.60 -1.17 -33.82
N SER A 11 4.94 -1.08 -33.74
CA SER A 11 5.78 -2.03 -32.99
C SER A 11 5.51 -1.94 -31.49
N THR A 12 5.47 -0.71 -30.97
CA THR A 12 5.24 -0.44 -29.55
C THR A 12 3.88 -0.99 -29.08
N THR A 13 2.83 -0.87 -29.90
CA THR A 13 1.50 -1.43 -29.58
C THR A 13 1.50 -2.96 -29.54
N GLN A 14 2.19 -3.61 -30.48
CA GLN A 14 2.34 -5.07 -30.48
C GLN A 14 3.12 -5.57 -29.26
N ASP A 15 4.14 -4.82 -28.83
CA ASP A 15 4.91 -5.12 -27.63
C ASP A 15 4.07 -5.01 -26.35
N TYR A 16 3.22 -3.97 -26.22
CA TYR A 16 2.29 -3.84 -25.09
C TYR A 16 1.26 -4.98 -25.05
N VAL A 17 0.68 -5.34 -26.19
CA VAL A 17 -0.27 -6.47 -26.27
C VAL A 17 0.41 -7.78 -25.89
N ARG A 18 1.64 -8.00 -26.37
CA ARG A 18 2.41 -9.19 -26.02
C ARG A 18 2.72 -9.24 -24.53
N TRP A 19 3.21 -8.14 -23.95
CA TRP A 19 3.46 -8.02 -22.52
C TRP A 19 2.20 -8.31 -21.69
N PHE A 20 1.05 -7.74 -22.06
CA PHE A 20 -0.20 -7.98 -21.34
C PHE A 20 -0.64 -9.46 -21.40
N ARG A 21 -0.47 -10.12 -22.56
CA ARG A 21 -0.77 -11.56 -22.70
C ARG A 21 0.15 -12.43 -21.84
N HIS A 22 1.39 -12.01 -21.59
CA HIS A 22 2.29 -12.69 -20.66
C HIS A 22 1.85 -12.56 -19.18
N SER A 23 1.14 -11.49 -18.83
CA SER A 23 0.58 -11.29 -17.48
C SER A 23 -0.75 -12.02 -17.25
N ALA A 24 -1.49 -12.34 -18.32
CA ALA A 24 -2.81 -12.97 -18.24
C ALA A 24 -2.87 -14.29 -17.42
N PRO A 25 -1.87 -15.20 -17.49
CA PRO A 25 -1.86 -16.41 -16.66
C PRO A 25 -1.88 -16.11 -15.15
N TYR A 26 -1.13 -15.08 -14.71
CA TYR A 26 -1.09 -14.68 -13.30
C TYR A 26 -2.41 -14.06 -12.85
N ILE A 27 -3.01 -13.22 -13.69
CA ILE A 27 -4.35 -12.65 -13.43
C ILE A 27 -5.37 -13.78 -13.22
N ASN A 28 -5.39 -14.76 -14.12
CA ASN A 28 -6.33 -15.88 -14.03
C ASN A 28 -6.06 -16.77 -12.82
N ALA A 29 -4.80 -17.01 -12.47
CA ALA A 29 -4.42 -17.83 -11.32
C ALA A 29 -4.86 -17.21 -9.97
N HIS A 30 -4.88 -15.87 -9.89
CA HIS A 30 -5.15 -15.14 -8.65
C HIS A 30 -6.54 -14.49 -8.59
N ARG A 31 -7.30 -14.48 -9.69
CA ARG A 31 -8.69 -14.03 -9.70
C ARG A 31 -9.51 -14.79 -8.65
N ASN A 32 -10.35 -14.06 -7.92
CA ASN A 32 -11.19 -14.52 -6.81
C ASN A 32 -10.42 -15.09 -5.60
N LYS A 33 -9.08 -15.05 -5.60
CA LYS A 33 -8.28 -15.42 -4.43
C LYS A 33 -8.23 -14.26 -3.45
N THR A 34 -7.98 -14.58 -2.19
CA THR A 34 -7.83 -13.59 -1.12
C THR A 34 -6.36 -13.35 -0.85
N PHE A 35 -5.92 -12.10 -0.95
CA PHE A 35 -4.58 -11.68 -0.58
C PHE A 35 -4.65 -10.88 0.72
N VAL A 36 -3.80 -11.22 1.68
CA VAL A 36 -3.60 -10.45 2.91
C VAL A 36 -2.32 -9.66 2.73
N LEU A 37 -2.43 -8.35 2.59
CA LEU A 37 -1.30 -7.45 2.37
C LEU A 37 -1.01 -6.71 3.67
N MET A 38 0.14 -7.00 4.29
CA MET A 38 0.60 -6.31 5.49
C MET A 38 1.70 -5.32 5.13
N PHE A 39 1.59 -4.09 5.61
CA PHE A 39 2.64 -3.09 5.52
C PHE A 39 2.84 -2.36 6.84
N GLY A 40 4.08 -1.93 7.10
CA GLY A 40 4.42 -1.13 8.28
C GLY A 40 3.81 0.27 8.24
N GLY A 41 3.82 0.97 9.37
CA GLY A 41 3.39 2.38 9.39
C GLY A 41 4.36 3.29 8.64
N GLU A 42 5.60 2.83 8.46
CA GLU A 42 6.66 3.46 7.68
C GLU A 42 6.29 3.56 6.20
N ALA A 43 5.57 2.56 5.67
CA ALA A 43 5.13 2.56 4.28
C ALA A 43 4.14 3.70 4.01
N VAL A 44 3.25 4.00 4.97
CA VAL A 44 2.25 5.06 4.87
C VAL A 44 2.90 6.44 4.77
N GLN A 45 4.01 6.66 5.49
CA GLN A 45 4.75 7.92 5.45
C GLN A 45 5.64 8.08 4.22
N HIS A 46 5.80 7.02 3.42
CA HIS A 46 6.70 7.06 2.27
C HIS A 46 6.07 7.85 1.11
N PRO A 47 6.81 8.73 0.41
CA PRO A 47 6.25 9.50 -0.71
C PRO A 47 5.64 8.65 -1.83
N ASN A 48 6.13 7.42 -1.98
CA ASN A 48 5.62 6.44 -2.96
C ASN A 48 4.33 5.71 -2.52
N PHE A 49 3.81 5.96 -1.32
CA PHE A 49 2.65 5.22 -0.81
C PHE A 49 1.43 5.33 -1.72
N GLN A 50 1.22 6.51 -2.31
CA GLN A 50 0.17 6.75 -3.28
C GLN A 50 0.24 5.78 -4.47
N HIS A 51 1.41 5.56 -5.07
CA HIS A 51 1.55 4.59 -6.16
C HIS A 51 1.27 3.15 -5.71
N ILE A 52 1.66 2.78 -4.48
CA ILE A 52 1.35 1.47 -3.91
C ILE A 52 -0.18 1.28 -3.76
N ILE A 53 -0.91 2.30 -3.33
CA ILE A 53 -2.38 2.26 -3.26
C ILE A 53 -2.99 2.07 -4.66
N HIS A 54 -2.45 2.72 -5.69
CA HIS A 54 -2.89 2.51 -7.08
C HIS A 54 -2.68 1.06 -7.54
N ASP A 55 -1.53 0.47 -7.23
CA ASP A 55 -1.26 -0.94 -7.55
C ASP A 55 -2.20 -1.90 -6.80
N ILE A 56 -2.50 -1.61 -5.53
CA ILE A 56 -3.47 -2.37 -4.72
C ILE A 56 -4.88 -2.26 -5.35
N ALA A 57 -5.29 -1.06 -5.78
CA ALA A 57 -6.57 -0.87 -6.46
C ALA A 57 -6.62 -1.62 -7.80
N LEU A 58 -5.50 -1.67 -8.54
CA LEU A 58 -5.38 -2.47 -9.76
C LEU A 58 -5.61 -3.96 -9.46
N LEU A 59 -4.96 -4.52 -8.43
CA LEU A 59 -5.19 -5.92 -8.02
C LEU A 59 -6.67 -6.20 -7.73
N HIS A 60 -7.35 -5.28 -7.04
CA HIS A 60 -8.79 -5.39 -6.77
C HIS A 60 -9.61 -5.40 -8.06
N SER A 61 -9.34 -4.49 -9.00
CA SER A 61 -10.02 -4.43 -10.31
C SER A 61 -9.82 -5.69 -11.16
N LEU A 62 -8.71 -6.41 -10.96
CA LEU A 62 -8.42 -7.69 -11.60
C LEU A 62 -9.17 -8.88 -10.97
N GLY A 63 -9.95 -8.62 -9.92
CA GLY A 63 -10.79 -9.60 -9.23
C GLY A 63 -10.13 -10.28 -8.04
N ILE A 64 -9.02 -9.75 -7.52
CA ILE A 64 -8.40 -10.24 -6.29
C ILE A 64 -9.13 -9.63 -5.09
N ARG A 65 -9.47 -10.45 -4.10
CA ARG A 65 -10.07 -9.97 -2.85
C ARG A 65 -8.94 -9.56 -1.89
N LEU A 66 -8.97 -8.33 -1.41
CA LEU A 66 -7.87 -7.79 -0.61
C LEU A 66 -8.27 -7.64 0.85
N ILE A 67 -7.38 -8.02 1.75
CA ILE A 67 -7.40 -7.67 3.17
C ILE A 67 -6.13 -6.88 3.43
N LEU A 68 -6.29 -5.59 3.75
CA LEU A 68 -5.17 -4.71 4.06
C LEU A 68 -4.95 -4.68 5.58
N VAL A 69 -3.71 -4.89 6.00
CA VAL A 69 -3.28 -4.82 7.39
C VAL A 69 -2.16 -3.81 7.49
N HIS A 70 -2.30 -2.81 8.34
CA HIS A 70 -1.28 -1.77 8.49
C HIS A 70 -0.71 -1.72 9.90
N GLY A 71 0.58 -1.41 9.98
CA GLY A 71 1.22 -0.97 11.21
C GLY A 71 0.96 0.51 11.49
N ALA A 72 1.43 0.99 12.64
CA ALA A 72 1.32 2.38 13.05
C ALA A 72 2.50 2.86 13.93
N ARG A 73 3.62 2.12 13.95
CA ARG A 73 4.70 2.36 14.93
C ARG A 73 5.26 3.80 14.85
N PRO A 74 5.58 4.36 13.67
CA PRO A 74 6.07 5.73 13.56
C PRO A 74 5.05 6.76 14.06
N GLN A 75 3.78 6.60 13.68
CA GLN A 75 2.70 7.52 14.05
C GLN A 75 2.38 7.47 15.54
N ILE A 76 2.42 6.28 16.14
CA ILE A 76 2.30 6.11 17.59
C ILE A 76 3.46 6.83 18.29
N ASN A 77 4.70 6.67 17.81
CA ASN A 77 5.86 7.35 18.39
C ASN A 77 5.73 8.87 18.33
N GLN A 78 5.29 9.41 17.19
CA GLN A 78 5.06 10.83 17.03
C GLN A 78 4.03 11.34 18.06
N ASN A 79 2.86 10.71 18.14
CA ASN A 79 1.81 11.10 19.08
C ASN A 79 2.25 10.99 20.56
N LEU A 80 3.11 10.02 20.89
CA LEU A 80 3.66 9.86 22.23
C LEU A 80 4.69 10.96 22.55
N GLN A 81 5.54 11.31 21.59
CA GLN A 81 6.53 12.38 21.73
C GLN A 81 5.86 13.74 21.93
N GLU A 82 4.82 14.05 21.14
CA GLU A 82 4.05 15.29 21.26
C GLU A 82 3.39 15.44 22.63
N LYS A 83 2.95 14.33 23.24
CA LYS A 83 2.38 14.33 24.60
C LYS A 83 3.40 14.06 25.71
N GLN A 84 4.68 13.94 25.38
CA GLN A 84 5.77 13.64 26.32
C GLN A 84 5.53 12.34 27.14
N ILE A 85 4.85 11.36 26.55
CA ILE A 85 4.57 10.06 27.19
C ILE A 85 5.66 9.06 26.79
N GLN A 86 6.33 8.47 27.78
CA GLN A 86 7.26 7.36 27.55
C GLN A 86 6.58 6.02 27.72
N THR A 87 6.87 5.08 26.82
CA THR A 87 6.36 3.70 26.91
C THR A 87 7.51 2.73 26.68
N PRO A 88 7.75 1.76 27.58
CA PRO A 88 8.79 0.78 27.37
C PRO A 88 8.45 -0.17 26.22
N ILE A 89 9.49 -0.71 25.60
CA ILE A 89 9.39 -1.83 24.67
C ILE A 89 9.90 -3.07 25.39
N HIS A 90 9.07 -4.11 25.43
CA HIS A 90 9.41 -5.40 26.00
C HIS A 90 9.24 -6.49 24.95
N LEU A 91 10.31 -7.22 24.65
CA LEU A 91 10.32 -8.29 23.63
C LEU A 91 9.76 -7.81 22.28
N HIS A 92 10.27 -6.68 21.77
CA HIS A 92 9.86 -6.06 20.49
C HIS A 92 8.38 -5.61 20.42
N ARG A 93 7.66 -5.65 21.54
CA ARG A 93 6.28 -5.19 21.67
C ARG A 93 6.24 -3.97 22.58
N ARG A 94 5.47 -2.96 22.18
CA ARG A 94 5.24 -1.79 23.03
C ARG A 94 4.35 -2.21 24.20
N VAL A 95 4.69 -1.78 25.40
CA VAL A 95 3.77 -1.83 26.52
C VAL A 95 2.80 -0.64 26.38
N THR A 96 1.54 -0.93 26.09
CA THR A 96 0.50 0.10 25.97
C THR A 96 -0.17 0.30 27.33
N THR A 97 0.21 1.37 28.03
CA THR A 97 -0.44 1.81 29.27
C THR A 97 -1.74 2.56 28.98
N ARG A 98 -2.54 2.82 30.01
CA ARG A 98 -3.79 3.58 29.89
C ARG A 98 -3.56 5.00 29.35
N GLU A 99 -2.47 5.65 29.76
CA GLU A 99 -2.10 6.99 29.30
C GLU A 99 -1.73 6.98 27.80
N SER A 100 -0.98 5.96 27.37
CA SER A 100 -0.52 5.83 25.98
C SER A 100 -1.62 5.40 24.99
N LEU A 101 -2.71 4.80 25.47
CA LEU A 101 -3.74 4.20 24.62
C LEU A 101 -4.40 5.23 23.68
N SER A 102 -4.62 6.46 24.16
CA SER A 102 -5.19 7.53 23.32
C SER A 102 -4.30 7.86 22.13
N CYS A 103 -2.98 7.90 22.31
CA CYS A 103 -2.01 8.12 21.23
C CYS A 103 -2.05 6.99 20.20
N VAL A 104 -2.22 5.74 20.68
CA VAL A 104 -2.32 4.56 19.81
C VAL A 104 -3.60 4.60 18.97
N MET A 105 -4.75 4.83 19.60
CA MET A 105 -6.04 4.89 18.90
C MET A 105 -6.05 6.02 17.86
N ASN A 106 -5.53 7.19 18.20
CA ASN A 106 -5.45 8.31 17.27
C ASN A 106 -4.54 7.99 16.07
N ALA A 107 -3.38 7.39 16.30
CA ALA A 107 -2.46 7.00 15.23
C ALA A 107 -3.10 5.98 14.27
N VAL A 108 -3.71 4.93 14.82
CA VAL A 108 -4.35 3.88 14.01
C VAL A 108 -5.56 4.44 13.25
N GLY A 109 -6.39 5.25 13.89
CA GLY A 109 -7.54 5.88 13.26
C GLY A 109 -7.15 6.83 12.12
N SER A 110 -6.12 7.65 12.34
CA SER A 110 -5.60 8.56 11.31
C SER A 110 -5.10 7.81 10.08
N ILE A 111 -4.26 6.78 10.28
CA ILE A 111 -3.73 5.99 9.17
C ILE A 111 -4.85 5.29 8.41
N ARG A 112 -5.84 4.74 9.13
CA ARG A 112 -6.97 4.10 8.48
C ARG A 112 -7.71 5.06 7.55
N LEU A 113 -7.96 6.28 8.00
CA LEU A 113 -8.59 7.31 7.17
C LEU A 113 -7.72 7.69 5.96
N GLU A 114 -6.40 7.78 6.14
CA GLU A 114 -5.45 8.07 5.06
C GLU A 114 -5.38 6.96 4.00
N ILE A 115 -5.60 5.70 4.39
CA ILE A 115 -5.66 4.57 3.45
C ILE A 115 -7.01 4.49 2.74
N GLU A 116 -8.10 4.87 3.40
CA GLU A 116 -9.47 4.78 2.87
C GLU A 116 -9.88 6.00 2.00
N ALA A 117 -9.19 7.13 2.10
CA ALA A 117 -9.45 8.37 1.36
C ALA A 117 -9.02 8.29 -0.12
#